data_AF-A0A9W5PXG0-F1
#
_entry.id   AF-A0A9W5PXG0-F1
#
_cell.length_a   1.000
_cell.length_b   1.000
_cell.length_c   1.000
_cell.angle_alpha   90.00
_cell.angle_beta   90.00
_cell.angle_gamma   90.00
#
_symmetry.space_group_name_H-M   'P 1'
#
loop_
_entity.id
_entity.type
_entity.pdbx_description
1 polymer ?
#
loop_
_entity_poly.entity_id
_entity_poly.type
_entity_poly.pdbx_seq_one_letter_code
_entity_poly.pdbx_strand_id
1 'polypeptide(L)' 'MNIIINFEAFNPTINDLAIKLAMVLFIPLFLALIVKVILMKFMKESIAGRLASLSLLFFMYYVFKFVTA' A
#
# COMPACT_ATOMS: atom_id res chain seq x y z
N MET A 1 34.70 4.94 -26.76
CA MET A 1 33.61 5.92 -26.57
C MET A 1 32.83 5.50 -25.35
N ASN A 2 32.99 6.19 -24.22
CA ASN A 2 32.26 5.87 -22.98
C ASN A 2 30.93 6.63 -23.03
N ILE A 3 29.84 5.92 -23.31
CA ILE A 3 28.49 6.47 -23.25
C ILE A 3 28.09 6.44 -21.78
N ILE A 4 28.30 7.54 -21.07
CA ILE A 4 27.81 7.70 -19.70
C ILE A 4 26.30 7.94 -19.83
N ILE A 5 25.50 6.95 -19.42
CA ILE A 5 24.04 7.04 -19.45
C ILE A 5 23.60 8.02 -18.35
N ASN A 6 23.06 9.17 -18.74
CA ASN A 6 22.52 10.15 -17.79
C ASN A 6 21.06 9.80 -17.43
N PHE A 7 20.83 9.45 -16.16
CA PHE A 7 19.52 9.09 -15.62
C PHE A 7 18.72 10.29 -15.06
N GLU A 8 19.24 11.52 -15.11
CA GLU A 8 18.51 12.72 -14.66
C GLU A 8 17.15 12.88 -15.35
N ALA A 9 17.06 12.51 -16.63
CA ALA A 9 15.81 12.57 -17.39
C ALA A 9 14.74 11.57 -16.88
N PHE A 10 15.13 10.51 -16.18
CA PHE A 10 14.20 9.55 -15.56
C PHE A 10 13.71 9.98 -14.18
N ASN A 11 14.33 10.99 -13.57
CA ASN A 11 13.98 11.48 -12.24
C ASN A 11 12.47 11.82 -12.09
N PRO A 12 11.82 12.56 -13.02
CA PRO A 12 10.38 12.79 -12.94
C PRO A 12 9.54 11.50 -13.06
N THR A 13 9.99 10.52 -13.85
CA THR A 13 9.31 9.23 -14.02
C THR A 13 9.41 8.36 -12.76
N ILE A 14 10.58 8.34 -12.11
CA ILE A 14 10.76 7.65 -10.82
C ILE A 14 9.93 8.31 -9.73
N ASN A 15 9.84 9.64 -9.73
CA ASN A 15 9.04 10.36 -8.76
C ASN A 15 7.54 10.09 -8.92
N ASP A 16 7.03 10.08 -10.16
CA ASP A 16 5.62 9.72 -10.45
C ASP A 16 5.32 8.27 -10.05
N LEU A 17 6.24 7.35 -10.34
CA LEU A 17 6.11 5.95 -9.95
C LEU A 17 6.11 5.78 -8.41
N ALA A 18 7.01 6.46 -7.71
CA ALA A 18 7.09 6.44 -6.25
C ALA A 18 5.80 6.97 -5.61
N ILE A 19 5.25 8.06 -6.16
CA ILE A 19 3.98 8.64 -5.71
C ILE A 19 2.81 7.67 -5.93
N LYS A 20 2.73 7.01 -7.10
CA LYS A 20 1.71 6.00 -7.38
C LYS A 20 1.81 4.79 -6.46
N LEU A 21 3.02 4.27 -6.26
CA LEU A 21 3.27 3.16 -5.33
C LEU A 21 2.89 3.54 -3.91
N ALA A 22 3.27 4.74 -3.47
CA ALA A 22 2.91 5.26 -2.16
C ALA A 22 1.38 5.36 -2.00
N MET A 23 0.66 5.88 -2.99
CA MET A 23 -0.80 5.93 -2.94
C MET A 23 -1.43 4.53 -2.86
N VAL A 24 -0.97 3.59 -3.68
CA VAL A 24 -1.51 2.21 -3.71
C VAL A 24 -1.23 1.46 -2.40
N LEU A 25 -0.08 1.71 -1.75
CA LEU A 25 0.30 1.02 -0.53
C LEU A 25 -0.23 1.70 0.74
N PHE A 26 -0.04 3.02 0.87
CA PHE A 26 -0.33 3.73 2.10
C PHE A 26 -1.82 4.04 2.28
N ILE A 27 -2.56 4.40 1.22
CA ILE A 27 -3.98 4.76 1.36
C ILE A 27 -4.80 3.59 1.95
N PRO A 28 -4.68 2.34 1.42
CA PRO A 28 -5.44 1.24 1.98
C PRO A 28 -4.94 0.83 3.37
N LEU A 29 -3.64 0.96 3.64
CA LEU A 29 -3.06 0.68 4.95
C LEU A 29 -3.61 1.63 6.03
N PHE A 30 -3.64 2.93 5.74
CA PHE A 30 -4.22 3.93 6.65
C PHE A 30 -5.71 3.69 6.86
N LEU A 31 -6.45 3.38 5.80
CA LEU A 31 -7.87 3.05 5.89
C LEU A 31 -8.10 1.82 6.79
N ALA A 32 -7.32 0.75 6.60
CA ALA A 32 -7.40 -0.46 7.41
C ALA A 32 -7.07 -0.19 8.89
N LEU A 33 -6.06 0.65 9.18
CA LEU A 33 -5.72 1.06 10.55
C LEU A 33 -6.85 1.85 11.21
N ILE A 34 -7.43 2.83 10.50
CA ILE A 34 -8.54 3.62 11.01
C ILE A 34 -9.74 2.72 11.33
N VAL A 35 -10.11 1.84 10.39
CA VAL A 35 -11.20 0.88 10.57
C VAL A 35 -10.95 -0.04 11.76
N LYS A 36 -9.71 -0.54 11.93
CA LYS A 36 -9.32 -1.35 13.10
C LYS A 36 -9.50 -0.58 14.42
N VAL A 37 -9.02 0.66 14.50
CA VAL A 37 -9.13 1.50 15.71
C VAL A 37 -10.60 1.77 16.05
N ILE A 38 -11.43 2.07 15.05
CA ILE A 38 -12.87 2.25 15.23
C ILE A 38 -13.50 0.94 15.74
N LEU A 39 -13.24 -0.19 15.08
CA LEU A 39 -13.79 -1.50 15.46
C LEU A 39 -13.36 -1.93 16.87
N MET A 40 -12.11 -1.69 17.27
CA MET A 40 -11.63 -1.98 18.62
C MET A 40 -12.39 -1.22 19.71
N LYS A 41 -12.98 -0.06 19.38
CA LYS A 41 -13.81 0.70 20.32
C LYS A 41 -15.23 0.14 20.49
N PHE A 42 -15.75 -0.56 19.47
CA PHE A 42 -17.13 -1.04 19.44
C PHE A 42 -17.27 -2.56 19.59
N MET A 43 -16.21 -3.32 19.35
CA MET A 43 -16.22 -4.79 19.37
C MET A 43 -15.15 -5.36 20.30
N LYS A 44 -15.39 -6.58 20.81
CA LYS A 44 -14.35 -7.36 21.50
C LYS A 44 -13.10 -7.45 20.62
N GLU A 45 -11.93 -7.21 21.22
CA GLU A 45 -10.63 -7.22 20.52
C GLU A 45 -10.41 -8.45 19.65
N SER A 46 -10.95 -9.62 20.06
CA SER A 46 -10.82 -10.86 19.29
C SER A 46 -11.48 -10.80 17.91
N ILE A 47 -12.60 -10.11 17.75
CA ILE A 47 -13.32 -9.97 16.48
C ILE A 47 -12.69 -8.87 15.64
N ALA A 48 -12.34 -7.73 16.27
CA ALA A 48 -11.64 -6.64 15.59
C ALA A 48 -10.27 -7.08 15.04
N GLY A 49 -9.55 -7.91 15.79
CA GLY A 49 -8.29 -8.53 15.34
C GLY A 49 -8.50 -9.38 14.10
N ARG A 50 -9.49 -10.28 14.10
CA ARG A 50 -9.80 -11.14 12.95
C ARG A 50 -10.21 -10.35 11.71
N LEU A 51 -10.99 -9.28 11.86
CA LEU A 51 -11.39 -8.40 10.76
C LEU A 51 -10.20 -7.65 10.16
N ALA A 52 -9.29 -7.15 11.01
CA ALA A 52 -8.07 -6.51 10.55
C ALA A 52 -7.12 -7.49 9.83
N SER A 53 -7.04 -8.74 10.29
CA SER A 53 -6.28 -9.79 9.59
C SER A 53 -6.86 -10.09 8.20
N LEU A 54 -8.19 -10.18 8.11
CA LEU A 54 -8.90 -10.36 6.83
C LEU A 54 -8.67 -9.18 5.88
N SER A 55 -8.76 -7.94 6.36
CA SER A 55 -8.52 -6.76 5.52
C SER A 55 -7.06 -6.69 5.03
N LEU A 56 -6.09 -7.08 5.86
CA LEU A 56 -4.69 -7.18 5.47
C LEU A 56 -4.46 -8.24 4.38
N LEU A 57 -5.12 -9.40 4.49
CA LEU A 57 -5.10 -10.46 3.47
C LEU A 57 -5.65 -9.96 2.13
N PHE A 58 -6.79 -9.27 2.14
CA PHE A 58 -7.33 -8.64 0.94
C PHE A 58 -6.40 -7.58 0.35
N PHE A 59 -5.78 -6.77 1.20
CA PHE A 59 -4.79 -5.77 0.76
C PHE A 59 -3.59 -6.43 0.06
N MET A 60 -2.99 -7.45 0.67
CA MET A 60 -1.88 -8.19 0.05
C MET A 60 -2.26 -8.77 -1.31
N TYR A 61 -3.45 -9.35 -1.43
CA TYR A 61 -3.95 -9.87 -2.70
C TYR A 61 -4.11 -8.77 -3.77
N TYR A 62 -4.68 -7.62 -3.41
CA TYR A 62 -4.83 -6.50 -4.34
C TYR A 62 -3.48 -5.91 -4.78
N VAL A 63 -2.54 -5.75 -3.84
CA VAL A 63 -1.17 -5.30 -4.15
C VAL A 63 -0.48 -6.32 -5.05
N PHE A 64 -0.59 -7.61 -4.74
CA PHE A 64 0.00 -8.66 -5.55
C PHE A 64 -0.54 -8.64 -6.98
N LYS A 65 -1.87 -8.54 -7.14
CA LYS A 65 -2.52 -8.40 -8.44
C LYS A 65 -2.07 -7.13 -9.18
N PHE A 66 -1.96 -6.00 -8.49
CA PHE A 66 -1.51 -4.74 -9.09
C PHE A 66 -0.07 -4.80 -9.60
N VAL A 67 0.80 -5.57 -8.93
CA VAL A 67 2.20 -5.75 -9.35
C VAL A 67 2.32 -6.76 -10.51
N THR A 68 1.44 -7.76 -10.57
CA THR A 68 1.51 -8.85 -11.57
C THR A 68 0.66 -8.64 -12.81
N ALA A 69 -0.28 -7.69 -12.82
CA ALA A 69 -1.13 -7.33 -13.96
C ALA A 69 -0.58 -6.09 -14.69
#